data_AF-A0A424YYB2-F1
#
_entry.id   AF-A0A424YYB2-F1
#
_cell.length_a   1.000
_cell.length_b   1.000
_cell.length_c   1.000
_cell.angle_alpha   90.00
_cell.angle_beta   90.00
_cell.angle_gamma   90.00
#
_symmetry.space_group_name_H-M   'P 1'
#
loop_
_entity.id
_entity.type
_entity.pdbx_description
1 polymer ?
#
loop_
_entity_poly.entity_id
_entity_poly.type
_entity_poly.pdbx_seq_one_letter_code
_entity_poly.pdbx_strand_id
1 'polypeptide(L)'
;QHGTAKQRIQNQLSYKLGQAMIINSKNVLNYILLPFILISIVISHKQEQKAYQFKIKKDPSLKLPPLETYPDYNEAMKFKNHLSYKLGKEFIKASKTWYKGGIFIFLYRVFKLYKKMKRKS
;
A
#
# COMPACT_ATOMS: atom_id res chain seq x y z
N GLN A 1 20.86 2.96 13.65
CA GLN A 1 20.42 3.82 12.55
C GLN A 1 18.97 3.50 12.22
N HIS A 2 18.06 4.47 12.34
CA HIS A 2 16.70 4.34 11.84
C HIS A 2 16.77 4.54 10.31
N GLY A 3 16.11 3.69 9.50
CA GLY A 3 16.13 3.79 8.03
C GLY A 3 15.62 5.12 7.46
N THR A 4 15.30 5.22 6.18
CA THR A 4 14.87 6.51 5.59
C THR A 4 13.36 6.75 5.69
N ALA A 5 12.89 8.00 5.66
CA ALA A 5 11.45 8.31 5.58
C ALA A 5 10.84 7.72 4.30
N LYS A 6 11.59 7.68 3.20
CA LYS A 6 11.21 6.97 1.97
C LYS A 6 10.88 5.51 2.25
N GLN A 7 11.77 4.77 2.92
CA GLN A 7 11.52 3.36 3.27
C GLN A 7 10.29 3.21 4.15
N ARG A 8 10.07 4.13 5.12
CA ARG A 8 8.87 4.10 5.97
C ARG A 8 7.58 4.30 5.19
N ILE A 9 7.56 5.19 4.20
CA ILE A 9 6.40 5.40 3.33
C ILE A 9 6.19 4.19 2.41
N GLN A 10 7.25 3.63 1.84
CA GLN A 10 7.17 2.43 1.00
C GLN A 10 6.72 1.19 1.79
N ASN A 11 7.02 1.14 3.09
CA ASN A 11 6.57 0.09 3.99
C ASN A 11 5.09 0.22 4.40
N GLN A 12 4.42 1.34 4.08
CA GLN A 12 2.99 1.48 4.37
C GLN A 12 2.17 0.47 3.54
N LEU A 13 1.13 -0.09 4.15
CA LEU A 13 0.26 -1.08 3.52
C LEU A 13 -0.30 -0.61 2.16
N SER A 14 -0.70 0.66 2.06
CA SER A 14 -1.17 1.26 0.80
C SER A 14 -0.11 1.19 -0.29
N TYR A 15 1.15 1.51 0.01
CA TYR A 15 2.21 1.45 -0.98
C TYR A 15 2.49 0.00 -1.41
N LYS A 16 2.62 -0.93 -0.46
CA LYS A 16 2.84 -2.37 -0.74
C LYS A 16 1.75 -2.94 -1.64
N LEU A 17 0.48 -2.67 -1.33
CA LEU A 17 -0.66 -3.17 -2.09
C LEU A 17 -0.72 -2.58 -3.50
N GLY A 18 -0.61 -1.27 -3.65
CA GLY A 18 -0.66 -0.65 -4.98
C GLY A 18 0.54 -1.02 -5.84
N GLN A 19 1.72 -1.20 -5.25
CA GLN A 19 2.89 -1.72 -5.96
C GLN A 19 2.64 -3.14 -6.46
N ALA A 20 2.09 -4.03 -5.62
CA ALA A 20 1.72 -5.37 -6.04
C ALA A 20 0.70 -5.38 -7.18
N MET A 21 -0.33 -4.52 -7.12
CA MET A 21 -1.31 -4.39 -8.20
C MET A 21 -0.67 -3.96 -9.53
N ILE A 22 0.22 -2.98 -9.51
CA ILE A 22 0.90 -2.47 -10.73
C ILE A 22 1.86 -3.51 -11.33
N ILE A 23 2.60 -4.24 -10.49
CA ILE A 23 3.55 -5.25 -10.96
C ILE A 23 2.80 -6.44 -11.57
N ASN A 24 1.76 -6.91 -10.88
CA ASN A 24 1.03 -8.11 -11.29
C ASN A 24 0.01 -7.85 -12.41
N SER A 25 -0.35 -6.59 -12.70
CA SER A 25 -1.26 -6.26 -13.80
C SER A 25 -0.66 -6.49 -15.20
N LYS A 26 0.64 -6.78 -15.31
CA LYS A 26 1.33 -6.97 -16.60
C LYS A 26 1.24 -8.39 -17.15
N ASN A 27 0.88 -9.38 -16.33
CA ASN A 27 0.80 -10.78 -16.72
C ASN A 27 -0.55 -11.35 -16.27
N VAL A 28 -1.28 -11.98 -17.19
CA VAL A 28 -2.63 -12.53 -16.94
C VAL A 28 -2.64 -13.54 -15.80
N LEU A 29 -1.63 -14.41 -15.71
CA LEU A 29 -1.52 -15.39 -14.61
C LEU A 29 -1.31 -14.70 -13.27
N ASN A 30 -0.45 -13.68 -13.23
CA ASN A 30 -0.20 -12.89 -12.02
C ASN A 30 -1.44 -12.08 -11.62
N TYR A 31 -2.27 -11.68 -12.58
CA TYR A 31 -3.55 -11.02 -12.32
C TYR A 31 -4.58 -11.98 -11.71
N ILE A 32 -4.63 -13.24 -12.16
CA ILE A 32 -5.49 -14.28 -11.55
C ILE A 32 -5.06 -14.57 -10.11
N LEU A 33 -3.75 -14.59 -9.84
CA LEU A 33 -3.21 -14.81 -8.49
C LEU A 33 -3.25 -13.56 -7.60
N LEU A 34 -3.53 -12.38 -8.17
CA LEU A 34 -3.49 -11.10 -7.47
C LEU A 34 -4.33 -11.08 -6.18
N PRO A 35 -5.55 -11.63 -6.11
CA PRO A 35 -6.32 -11.66 -4.86
C PRO A 35 -5.55 -12.35 -3.71
N PHE A 36 -4.92 -13.50 -3.98
CA PHE A 36 -4.14 -14.24 -3.01
C PHE A 36 -2.89 -13.46 -2.58
N ILE A 37 -2.19 -12.83 -3.53
CA ILE A 37 -1.02 -11.97 -3.27
C ILE A 37 -1.41 -10.81 -2.34
N LEU A 38 -2.52 -10.13 -2.61
CA LEU A 38 -2.97 -8.99 -1.80
C LEU A 38 -3.36 -9.42 -0.38
N ILE A 39 -4.01 -10.58 -0.21
CA ILE A 39 -4.34 -11.15 1.11
C ILE A 39 -3.05 -11.46 1.87
N SER A 40 -2.08 -12.12 1.23
CA SER A 40 -0.78 -12.44 1.82
C SER A 40 -0.06 -11.19 2.32
N ILE A 41 0.02 -10.13 1.51
CA ILE A 41 0.62 -8.84 1.90
C ILE A 41 -0.06 -8.24 3.15
N VAL A 42 -1.39 -8.29 3.22
CA VAL A 42 -2.14 -7.78 4.38
C VAL A 42 -1.83 -8.59 5.65
N ILE A 43 -1.76 -9.92 5.54
CA ILE A 43 -1.44 -10.81 6.66
C ILE A 43 -0.02 -10.56 7.15
N SER A 44 0.97 -10.58 6.26
CA SER A 44 2.38 -10.33 6.60
C SER A 44 2.56 -8.95 7.21
N HIS A 45 1.92 -7.91 6.67
CA HIS A 45 2.01 -6.57 7.23
C HIS A 45 1.42 -6.47 8.64
N LYS A 46 0.29 -7.15 8.91
CA LYS A 46 -0.27 -7.23 10.27
C LYS A 46 0.66 -7.97 11.23
N GLN A 47 1.31 -9.04 10.78
CA GLN A 47 2.29 -9.77 11.58
C GLN A 47 3.52 -8.90 11.89
N GLU A 48 4.08 -8.21 10.90
CA GLU A 48 5.17 -7.24 11.06
C GLU A 48 4.81 -6.17 12.11
N GLN A 49 3.60 -5.61 12.03
CA GLN A 49 3.13 -4.61 12.99
C GLN A 49 3.03 -5.20 14.41
N LYS A 50 2.48 -6.40 14.58
CA LYS A 50 2.40 -7.07 15.89
C LYS A 50 3.78 -7.34 16.47
N ALA A 51 4.71 -7.84 15.66
CA ALA A 51 6.08 -8.10 16.07
C ALA A 51 6.81 -6.80 16.47
N TYR A 52 6.61 -5.71 15.73
CA TYR A 52 7.15 -4.40 16.08
C TYR A 52 6.57 -3.89 17.42
N GLN A 53 5.26 -4.00 17.62
CA GLN A 53 4.60 -3.62 18.87
C GLN A 53 5.13 -4.43 20.07
N PHE A 54 5.40 -5.71 19.88
CA PHE A 54 6.01 -6.55 20.90
C PHE A 54 7.45 -6.11 21.23
N LYS A 55 8.26 -5.80 20.20
CA LYS A 55 9.63 -5.31 20.38
C LYS A 55 9.68 -4.00 21.17
N ILE A 56 8.84 -3.02 20.83
CA ILE A 56 8.81 -1.73 21.55
C ILE A 56 8.25 -1.85 22.97
N LYS A 57 7.40 -2.84 23.26
CA LYS A 57 6.94 -3.12 24.63
C LYS A 57 8.06 -3.68 25.50
N LYS A 58 8.93 -4.51 24.93
CA LYS A 58 10.10 -5.07 25.61
C LYS A 58 11.20 -4.03 25.79
N ASP A 59 11.41 -3.20 24.77
CA ASP A 59 12.42 -2.15 24.77
C ASP A 59 11.87 -0.87 24.09
N PRO A 60 11.41 0.11 24.88
CA PRO A 60 10.87 1.37 24.36
C PRO A 60 11.85 2.19 23.51
N SER A 61 13.17 1.99 23.66
CA SER A 61 14.19 2.70 22.89
C SER A 61 14.16 2.36 21.40
N LEU A 62 13.60 1.19 21.05
CA LEU A 62 13.45 0.74 19.66
C LEU A 62 12.32 1.45 18.89
N LYS A 63 11.55 2.31 19.56
CA LYS A 63 10.46 3.04 18.93
C LYS A 63 11.00 3.97 17.84
N LEU A 64 10.53 3.77 16.62
CA LEU A 64 10.87 4.65 15.50
C LEU A 64 10.38 6.08 15.78
N PRO A 65 11.21 7.10 15.52
CA PRO A 65 10.80 8.48 15.72
C PRO A 65 9.65 8.89 14.77
N PRO A 66 8.98 10.02 14.99
CA PRO A 66 7.94 10.53 14.08
C PRO A 66 8.47 10.71 12.66
N LEU A 67 7.63 10.60 11.63
CA LEU A 67 8.09 10.66 10.24
C LEU A 67 8.69 12.03 9.87
N GLU A 68 8.23 13.10 10.53
CA GLU A 68 8.64 14.49 10.33
C GLU A 68 10.06 14.78 10.81
N THR A 69 10.59 13.98 11.75
CA THR A 69 11.95 14.18 12.28
C THR A 69 13.03 13.60 11.37
N TYR A 70 12.65 13.00 10.24
CA TYR A 70 13.60 12.39 9.31
C TYR A 70 14.15 13.45 8.37
N PRO A 71 15.47 13.48 8.12
CA PRO A 71 16.07 14.47 7.21
C PRO A 71 15.48 14.44 5.79
N ASP A 72 15.09 13.27 5.29
CA ASP A 72 14.50 13.07 3.97
C ASP A 72 12.97 13.22 3.94
N TYR A 73 12.34 13.73 5.01
CA TYR A 73 10.88 13.80 5.12
C TYR A 73 10.21 14.50 3.92
N ASN A 74 10.71 15.68 3.54
CA ASN A 74 10.14 16.49 2.46
C ASN A 74 10.20 15.76 1.11
N GLU A 75 11.30 15.04 0.86
CA GLU A 75 11.46 14.23 -0.35
C GLU A 75 10.56 12.99 -0.31
N ALA A 76 10.52 12.30 0.83
CA ALA A 76 9.72 11.13 1.05
C ALA A 76 8.22 11.43 0.87
N MET A 77 7.75 12.62 1.25
CA MET A 77 6.35 13.00 1.11
C MET A 77 5.87 12.98 -0.36
N LYS A 78 6.77 13.19 -1.34
CA LYS A 78 6.47 13.06 -2.77
C LYS A 78 6.00 11.64 -3.14
N PHE A 79 6.44 10.61 -2.42
CA PHE A 79 6.04 9.22 -2.65
C PHE A 79 4.57 8.95 -2.34
N LYS A 80 3.92 9.76 -1.48
CA LYS A 80 2.46 9.66 -1.28
C LYS A 80 1.68 10.06 -2.53
N ASN A 81 2.29 10.82 -3.44
CA ASN A 81 1.68 11.17 -4.72
C ASN A 81 1.84 10.09 -5.79
N HIS A 82 2.68 9.07 -5.55
CA HIS A 82 2.90 7.98 -6.49
C HIS A 82 1.61 7.19 -6.73
N LEU A 83 1.48 6.64 -7.94
CA LEU A 83 0.35 5.82 -8.34
C LEU A 83 0.16 4.63 -7.39
N SER A 84 1.24 3.94 -7.01
CA SER A 84 1.20 2.82 -6.06
C SER A 84 0.52 3.22 -4.75
N TYR A 85 0.90 4.36 -4.18
CA TYR A 85 0.33 4.82 -2.92
C TYR A 85 -1.17 5.11 -3.04
N LYS A 86 -1.55 5.88 -4.08
CA LYS A 86 -2.95 6.26 -4.33
C LYS A 86 -3.81 5.03 -4.62
N LEU A 87 -3.32 4.11 -5.44
CA LEU A 87 -4.04 2.89 -5.83
C LEU A 87 -4.30 1.99 -4.62
N GLY A 88 -3.29 1.71 -3.81
CA GLY A 88 -3.49 0.88 -2.62
C GLY A 88 -4.33 1.57 -1.55
N LYS A 89 -4.30 2.91 -1.45
CA LYS A 89 -5.20 3.67 -0.57
C LYS A 89 -6.67 3.50 -0.99
N GLU A 90 -6.96 3.63 -2.28
CA GLU A 90 -8.32 3.41 -2.81
C GLU A 90 -8.76 1.94 -2.65
N PHE A 91 -7.86 0.99 -2.85
CA PHE A 91 -8.15 -0.42 -2.62
C PHE A 91 -8.51 -0.71 -1.15
N ILE A 92 -7.74 -0.19 -0.19
CA ILE A 92 -8.06 -0.33 1.25
C ILE A 92 -9.41 0.30 1.57
N LYS A 93 -9.70 1.47 0.98
CA LYS A 93 -10.99 2.14 1.17
C LYS A 93 -12.15 1.27 0.63
N ALA A 94 -11.99 0.71 -0.56
CA ALA A 94 -12.99 -0.16 -1.18
C ALA A 94 -13.17 -1.48 -0.42
N SER A 95 -12.08 -2.10 0.06
CA SER A 95 -12.12 -3.36 0.79
C SER A 95 -12.79 -3.24 2.16
N LYS A 96 -12.67 -2.09 2.83
CA LYS A 96 -13.45 -1.80 4.05
C LYS A 96 -14.96 -1.75 3.80
N THR A 97 -15.39 -1.51 2.57
CA THR A 97 -16.80 -1.50 2.15
C THR A 97 -17.19 -2.75 1.36
N TRP A 98 -16.39 -3.82 1.40
CA TRP A 98 -16.63 -5.01 0.55
C TRP A 98 -18.00 -5.66 0.83
N TYR A 99 -18.42 -5.70 2.10
CA TYR A 99 -19.74 -6.19 2.53
C TYR A 99 -20.92 -5.33 2.04
N LYS A 100 -20.64 -4.15 1.44
CA LYS A 100 -21.62 -3.29 0.75
C LYS A 100 -21.42 -3.30 -0.78
N GLY A 101 -20.77 -4.32 -1.34
CA GLY A 101 -20.46 -4.41 -2.78
C GLY A 101 -19.23 -3.61 -3.22
N GLY A 102 -18.37 -3.17 -2.30
CA GLY A 102 -17.20 -2.32 -2.58
C GLY A 102 -16.20 -2.90 -3.59
N ILE A 103 -16.09 -4.23 -3.73
CA ILE A 103 -15.23 -4.88 -4.72
C ILE A 103 -15.73 -4.65 -6.15
N PHE A 104 -17.04 -4.74 -6.40
CA PHE A 104 -17.63 -4.46 -7.71
C PHE A 104 -17.47 -2.98 -8.11
N ILE A 105 -17.63 -2.07 -7.14
CA ILE A 105 -17.40 -0.63 -7.33
C ILE A 105 -15.92 -0.36 -7.64
N PHE A 106 -14.98 -1.07 -6.99
CA PHE A 106 -13.55 -0.94 -7.27
C PHE A 106 -13.21 -1.37 -8.69
N LEU A 107 -13.69 -2.52 -9.16
CA LEU A 107 -13.49 -2.99 -10.54
C LEU A 107 -14.04 -1.99 -11.56
N TYR A 108 -15.24 -1.44 -11.33
CA TYR A 108 -15.81 -0.38 -12.17
C TYR A 108 -14.93 0.88 -12.20
N ARG A 109 -14.39 1.31 -11.05
CA ARG A 109 -13.50 2.49 -10.98
C ARG A 109 -12.19 2.26 -11.72
N VAL A 110 -11.57 1.09 -11.57
CA VAL A 110 -10.34 0.73 -12.30
C VAL A 110 -10.60 0.75 -13.82
N PHE A 111 -11.69 0.15 -14.26
CA PHE A 111 -12.10 0.16 -15.67
C PHE A 111 -12.34 1.59 -16.20
N LYS A 112 -13.03 2.44 -15.42
CA LYS A 112 -13.25 3.84 -15.77
C LYS A 112 -11.93 4.62 -15.87
N LEU A 113 -10.98 4.34 -14.98
CA LEU A 113 -9.64 4.97 -14.97
C LEU A 113 -8.82 4.57 -16.20
N TYR A 114 -8.82 3.28 -16.53
CA TYR A 114 -8.21 2.75 -17.76
C TYR A 114 -8.78 3.40 -19.02
N LYS A 115 -10.12 3.48 -19.13
CA LYS A 115 -10.80 4.11 -20.28
C LYS A 115 -10.47 5.60 -20.40
N LYS A 116 -10.28 6.30 -19.28
CA LYS A 116 -9.88 7.71 -19.26
C LYS A 116 -8.43 7.91 -19.72
N MET A 117 -7.52 6.99 -19.38
CA MET A 117 -6.15 7.02 -19.88
C MET A 117 -6.08 6.75 -21.38
N LYS A 118 -6.84 5.76 -21.89
CA LYS A 118 -6.88 5.44 -23.33
C LYS A 118 -7.47 6.56 -24.20
N ARG A 119 -8.32 7.43 -23.64
CA ARG A 119 -8.89 8.59 -24.34
C ARG A 119 -8.00 9.84 -24.33
N LYS A 120 -6.96 9.85 -23.49
CA LYS A 120 -5.99 10.97 -23.37
C LYS A 120 -4.68 10.70 -24.11
N SER A 121 -4.54 9.50 -24.69
CA SER A 121 -3.47 9.11 -25.61
C SER A 121 -4.05 9.01 -27.01
#